data_AF-A0A016TZU4-F1
#
_entry.id   AF-A0A016TZU4-F1
#
_cell.length_a   1.000
_cell.length_b   1.000
_cell.length_c   1.000
_cell.angle_alpha   90.00
_cell.angle_beta   90.00
_cell.angle_gamma   90.00
#
_symmetry.space_group_name_H-M   'P 1'
#
loop_
_entity.id
_entity.type
_entity.pdbx_description
1 polymer ?
#
loop_
_entity_poly.entity_id
_entity_poly.type
_entity_poly.pdbx_seq_one_letter_code
_entity_poly.pdbx_strand_id
1 'polypeptide(L)'
;MGIVRLPNVRNYWSNKPVYGGHPIGTRVMPSNRFEKLLANLHLNDNSSFDGKDRLHKIRPYLDFLNEACQRVYHPGKDICIEESLIPFRGRIVFKQYIPNKRHRYGIKLFKLCCKGGYTYKKHVYAGKDDVRTGSLGESVVLSLMDSLLDQGRRLFTDNYYTSLPLAEKLVKRKTHMIGTIGKNRKRLPKAITTRKLKQGMIFAQQNRRGVTVLKWRDRRDVLMLSTTHDDSRVGQGKPKVVEDYNKAKLFVDTPIEWPLLRHF
;
A
#
# COMPACT_ATOMS: atom_id res chain seq x y z
N MET A 1 -16.84 18.94 -1.20
CA MET A 1 -16.19 19.03 0.13
C MET A 1 -14.71 18.68 0.13
N GLY A 2 -14.04 18.62 -1.03
CA GLY A 2 -12.61 18.27 -1.10
C GLY A 2 -11.70 19.50 -0.96
N ILE A 3 -11.96 20.53 -1.77
CA ILE A 3 -11.21 21.80 -1.83
C ILE A 3 -11.55 22.66 -0.61
N VAL A 4 -12.80 23.11 -0.50
CA VAL A 4 -13.32 23.81 0.69
C VAL A 4 -13.79 22.76 1.70
N ARG A 5 -13.31 22.87 2.94
CA ARG A 5 -13.69 21.99 4.05
C ARG A 5 -14.37 22.78 5.15
N LEU A 6 -15.65 22.50 5.36
CA LEU A 6 -16.44 23.03 6.47
C LEU A 6 -16.61 21.95 7.56
N PRO A 7 -16.84 22.36 8.83
CA PRO A 7 -16.92 21.43 9.96
C PRO A 7 -17.97 20.32 9.81
N ASN A 8 -19.13 20.64 9.23
CA ASN A 8 -20.24 19.72 9.02
C ASN A 8 -20.76 19.78 7.58
N VAL A 9 -21.36 18.68 7.12
CA VAL A 9 -21.97 18.57 5.78
C VAL A 9 -23.06 19.63 5.56
N ARG A 10 -23.91 19.91 6.55
CA ARG A 10 -24.95 20.94 6.42
C ARG A 10 -24.41 22.36 6.27
N ASN A 11 -23.17 22.63 6.70
CA ASN A 11 -22.60 23.98 6.63
C ASN A 11 -22.39 24.44 5.18
N TYR A 12 -22.27 23.52 4.22
CA TYR A 12 -22.18 23.85 2.79
C TYR A 12 -23.48 24.45 2.22
N TRP A 13 -24.59 24.32 2.94
CA TRP A 13 -25.88 24.94 2.63
C TRP A 13 -26.18 26.18 3.48
N SER A 14 -25.26 26.55 4.39
CA SER A 14 -25.46 27.68 5.28
C SER A 14 -25.02 28.99 4.64
N ASN A 15 -25.82 30.04 4.84
CA ASN A 15 -25.51 31.43 4.47
C ASN A 15 -24.76 32.20 5.58
N LYS A 16 -24.40 31.54 6.70
CA LYS A 16 -23.72 32.24 7.80
C LYS A 16 -22.34 32.76 7.34
N PRO A 17 -21.97 34.00 7.68
CA PRO A 17 -20.67 34.58 7.30
C PRO A 17 -19.47 33.73 7.74
N VAL A 18 -19.55 33.08 8.91
CA VAL A 18 -18.50 32.19 9.45
C VAL A 18 -18.19 30.99 8.54
N TYR A 19 -19.11 30.62 7.64
CA TYR A 19 -18.91 29.56 6.65
C TYR A 19 -18.67 30.12 5.24
N GLY A 20 -18.34 31.41 5.12
CA GLY A 20 -18.04 32.11 3.87
C GLY A 20 -19.22 32.87 3.28
N GLY A 21 -20.39 32.90 3.92
CA GLY A 21 -21.55 33.67 3.46
C GLY A 21 -22.16 33.21 2.13
N HIS A 22 -21.62 32.15 1.53
CA HIS A 22 -21.94 31.69 0.19
C HIS A 22 -22.33 30.20 0.23
N PRO A 23 -23.64 29.87 0.28
CA PRO A 23 -24.10 28.49 0.35
C PRO A 23 -23.86 27.77 -0.98
N ILE A 24 -22.71 27.11 -1.13
CA ILE A 24 -22.32 26.42 -2.36
C ILE A 24 -23.29 25.29 -2.69
N GLY A 25 -23.76 24.56 -1.67
CA GLY A 25 -24.62 23.40 -1.84
C GLY A 25 -26.00 23.74 -2.42
N THR A 26 -26.60 24.88 -2.03
CA THR A 26 -27.96 25.26 -2.46
C THR A 26 -28.06 25.51 -3.96
N ARG A 27 -26.96 25.90 -4.61
CA ARG A 27 -26.89 26.10 -6.06
C ARG A 27 -26.96 24.80 -6.87
N VAL A 28 -26.72 23.65 -6.22
CA VAL A 28 -26.72 22.34 -6.88
C VAL A 28 -27.98 21.55 -6.52
N MET A 29 -28.30 21.43 -5.22
CA MET A 29 -29.51 20.76 -4.74
C MET A 29 -29.84 21.14 -3.29
N PRO A 30 -31.08 20.95 -2.80
CA PRO A 30 -31.41 21.14 -1.39
C PRO A 30 -30.66 20.16 -0.46
N SER A 31 -30.30 20.61 0.76
CA SER A 31 -29.56 19.79 1.75
C SER A 31 -30.28 18.48 2.08
N ASN A 32 -31.61 18.54 2.23
CA ASN A 32 -32.43 17.36 2.52
C ASN A 32 -32.38 16.32 1.39
N ARG A 33 -32.27 16.75 0.12
CA ARG A 33 -32.12 15.84 -1.02
C ARG A 33 -30.75 15.18 -0.99
N PHE A 34 -29.69 15.94 -0.73
CA PHE A 34 -28.34 15.40 -0.61
C PHE A 34 -28.24 14.34 0.50
N GLU A 35 -28.78 14.61 1.68
CA GLU A 35 -28.79 13.66 2.80
C GLU A 35 -29.57 12.38 2.48
N LYS A 36 -30.74 12.50 1.82
CA LYS A 36 -31.51 11.33 1.37
C LYS A 36 -30.72 10.47 0.37
N LEU A 37 -30.03 11.10 -0.58
CA LEU A 37 -29.20 10.37 -1.55
C LEU A 37 -28.01 9.69 -0.85
N LEU A 38 -27.34 10.40 0.07
CA LEU A 38 -26.20 9.86 0.81
C LEU A 38 -26.58 8.66 1.69
N ALA A 39 -27.74 8.72 2.36
CA ALA A 39 -28.21 7.67 3.24
C ALA A 39 -28.68 6.40 2.49
N ASN A 40 -29.08 6.54 1.22
CA ASN A 40 -29.64 5.47 0.41
C ASN A 40 -28.76 5.12 -0.81
N LEU A 41 -27.47 5.46 -0.80
CA LEU A 41 -26.56 5.09 -1.87
C LEU A 41 -26.22 3.59 -1.78
N HIS A 42 -26.59 2.83 -2.81
CA HIS A 42 -26.25 1.42 -2.97
C HIS A 42 -25.43 1.22 -4.25
N LEU A 43 -24.40 0.38 -4.17
CA LEU A 43 -23.48 0.10 -5.29
C LEU A 43 -23.52 -1.36 -5.76
N ASN A 44 -24.32 -2.19 -5.10
CA ASN A 44 -24.59 -3.56 -5.51
C ASN A 44 -25.96 -4.00 -4.99
N ASP A 45 -26.58 -4.97 -5.65
CA ASP A 45 -27.86 -5.53 -5.24
C ASP A 45 -27.67 -6.39 -3.97
N ASN A 46 -28.50 -6.14 -2.96
CA ASN A 46 -28.48 -6.93 -1.73
C ASN A 46 -29.12 -8.31 -1.91
N SER A 47 -30.03 -8.46 -2.90
CA SER A 47 -30.73 -9.72 -3.15
C SER A 47 -29.78 -10.83 -3.61
N SER A 48 -28.65 -10.46 -4.21
CA SER A 48 -27.65 -11.38 -4.77
C SER A 48 -26.52 -11.74 -3.80
N PHE A 49 -26.64 -11.39 -2.50
CA PHE A 49 -25.60 -11.65 -1.52
C PHE A 49 -25.62 -13.11 -1.04
N ASP A 50 -24.48 -13.81 -1.21
CA ASP A 50 -24.33 -15.23 -0.87
C ASP A 50 -23.91 -15.50 0.60
N GLY A 51 -23.78 -14.45 1.41
CA GLY A 51 -23.33 -14.55 2.81
C GLY A 51 -21.81 -14.64 3.00
N LYS A 52 -21.01 -14.72 1.93
CA LYS A 52 -19.57 -15.01 2.02
C LYS A 52 -18.71 -13.77 1.74
N ASP A 53 -18.97 -13.03 0.67
CA ASP A 53 -18.15 -11.86 0.32
C ASP A 53 -18.43 -10.66 1.23
N ARG A 54 -17.53 -10.43 2.20
CA ARG A 54 -17.59 -9.28 3.11
C ARG A 54 -17.55 -7.92 2.41
N LEU A 55 -17.12 -7.86 1.14
CA LEU A 55 -17.08 -6.65 0.32
C LEU A 55 -18.19 -6.60 -0.73
N HIS A 56 -19.14 -7.54 -0.73
CA HIS A 56 -20.22 -7.67 -1.73
C HIS A 56 -20.84 -6.33 -2.12
N LYS A 57 -21.23 -5.54 -1.12
CA LYS A 57 -21.92 -4.25 -1.30
C LYS A 57 -21.13 -3.19 -2.09
N ILE A 58 -19.81 -3.36 -2.22
CA ILE A 58 -18.93 -2.44 -2.94
C ILE A 58 -18.07 -3.13 -3.99
N ARG A 59 -18.22 -4.46 -4.18
CA ARG A 59 -17.38 -5.27 -5.05
C ARG A 59 -17.37 -4.75 -6.50
N PRO A 60 -18.52 -4.52 -7.15
CA PRO A 60 -18.53 -4.04 -8.54
C PRO A 60 -17.80 -2.69 -8.68
N TYR A 61 -17.94 -1.80 -7.71
CA TYR A 61 -17.26 -0.51 -7.70
C TYR A 61 -15.74 -0.64 -7.50
N LEU A 62 -15.29 -1.54 -6.63
CA LEU A 62 -13.86 -1.79 -6.44
C LEU A 62 -13.21 -2.35 -7.70
N ASP A 63 -13.89 -3.27 -8.37
CA ASP A 63 -13.41 -3.92 -9.59
C ASP A 63 -13.37 -2.90 -10.73
N PHE A 64 -14.47 -2.15 -10.95
CA PHE A 64 -14.51 -1.04 -11.90
C PHE A 64 -13.38 -0.02 -11.69
N LEU A 65 -13.13 0.37 -10.43
CA LEU A 65 -12.10 1.35 -10.12
C LEU A 65 -10.69 0.81 -10.36
N ASN A 66 -10.44 -0.47 -10.06
CA ASN A 66 -9.18 -1.12 -10.40
C ASN A 66 -9.00 -1.21 -11.92
N GLU A 67 -10.01 -1.65 -12.66
CA GLU A 67 -9.97 -1.71 -14.14
C GLU A 67 -9.72 -0.32 -14.75
N ALA A 68 -10.43 0.70 -14.27
CA ALA A 68 -10.23 2.07 -14.72
C ALA A 68 -8.80 2.54 -14.47
N CYS A 69 -8.23 2.28 -13.28
CA CYS A 69 -6.85 2.63 -12.97
C CYS A 69 -5.85 1.91 -13.90
N GLN A 70 -6.05 0.62 -14.14
CA GLN A 70 -5.14 -0.19 -14.97
C GLN A 70 -5.20 0.21 -16.44
N ARG A 71 -6.38 0.62 -16.92
CA ARG A 71 -6.59 1.03 -18.31
C ARG A 71 -5.93 2.36 -18.67
N VAL A 72 -5.90 3.33 -17.75
CA VAL A 72 -5.43 4.70 -18.05
C VAL A 72 -3.92 4.89 -17.88
N TYR A 73 -3.23 3.96 -17.21
CA TYR A 73 -1.82 4.13 -16.90
C TYR A 73 -1.04 2.82 -17.05
N HIS A 74 0.02 2.85 -17.86
CA HIS A 74 0.95 1.74 -17.99
C HIS A 74 2.11 1.87 -16.99
N PRO A 75 2.26 0.98 -16.00
CA PRO A 75 3.33 1.05 -15.02
C PRO A 75 4.72 0.89 -15.65
N GLY A 76 5.61 1.84 -15.32
CA GLY A 76 7.03 1.75 -15.67
C GLY A 76 7.78 0.64 -14.92
N LYS A 77 9.11 0.71 -14.98
CA LYS A 77 10.02 -0.32 -14.41
C LYS A 77 9.86 -0.49 -12.90
N ASP A 78 9.68 0.60 -12.16
CA ASP A 78 9.70 0.62 -10.70
C ASP A 78 8.30 0.80 -10.13
N ILE A 79 7.92 -0.10 -9.22
CA ILE A 79 6.61 -0.14 -8.58
C ILE A 79 6.77 -0.50 -7.10
N CYS A 80 5.84 -0.06 -6.25
CA CYS A 80 5.91 -0.26 -4.81
C CYS A 80 4.59 -0.86 -4.30
N ILE A 81 4.68 -1.83 -3.39
CA ILE A 81 3.52 -2.31 -2.63
C ILE A 81 3.61 -1.81 -1.18
N GLU A 82 2.50 -1.26 -0.70
CA GLU A 82 2.39 -0.75 0.67
C GLU A 82 0.96 -0.80 1.22
N GLU A 83 0.84 -0.60 2.53
CA GLU A 83 -0.39 -0.53 3.30
C GLU A 83 -0.85 0.92 3.51
N SER A 84 -2.13 1.16 3.24
CA SER A 84 -2.82 2.40 3.63
C SER A 84 -3.97 2.09 4.59
N LEU A 85 -4.34 3.08 5.41
CA LEU A 85 -5.49 2.97 6.30
C LEU A 85 -6.49 4.08 5.98
N ILE A 86 -7.72 3.70 5.63
CA ILE A 86 -8.88 4.57 5.52
C ILE A 86 -9.43 4.76 6.94
N PRO A 87 -9.34 5.97 7.54
CA PRO A 87 -9.90 6.21 8.86
C PRO A 87 -11.39 5.87 8.88
N PHE A 88 -11.79 5.02 9.83
CA PHE A 88 -13.18 4.60 9.98
C PHE A 88 -13.42 4.14 11.42
N ARG A 89 -14.44 4.70 12.07
CA ARG A 89 -14.79 4.37 13.46
C ARG A 89 -16.08 3.55 13.62
N GLY A 90 -16.89 3.46 12.58
CA GLY A 90 -18.13 2.68 12.59
C GLY A 90 -17.95 1.18 12.85
N ARG A 91 -19.08 0.47 12.92
CA ARG A 91 -19.12 -0.99 13.14
C ARG A 91 -18.94 -1.71 11.81
N ILE A 92 -17.79 -2.36 11.64
CA ILE A 92 -17.51 -3.25 10.51
C ILE A 92 -16.54 -4.34 10.93
N VAL A 93 -16.78 -5.58 10.49
CA VAL A 93 -16.08 -6.78 10.99
C VAL A 93 -14.57 -6.79 10.73
N PHE A 94 -14.13 -6.12 9.66
CA PHE A 94 -12.72 -6.12 9.23
C PHE A 94 -11.98 -4.81 9.55
N LYS A 95 -12.52 -3.97 10.43
CA LYS A 95 -11.81 -2.80 10.97
C LYS A 95 -10.49 -3.23 11.62
N GLN A 96 -9.41 -2.54 11.29
CA GLN A 96 -8.06 -2.80 11.79
C GLN A 96 -7.61 -1.72 12.77
N TYR A 97 -6.79 -2.12 13.74
CA TYR A 97 -6.03 -1.22 14.61
C TYR A 97 -4.55 -1.28 14.22
N ILE A 98 -3.97 -0.14 13.82
CA ILE A 98 -2.56 0.00 13.44
C ILE A 98 -1.93 1.10 14.30
N PRO A 99 -1.19 0.75 15.38
CA PRO A 99 -0.69 1.72 16.37
C PRO A 99 0.17 2.84 15.77
N ASN A 100 0.98 2.51 14.76
CA ASN A 100 1.99 3.40 14.20
C ASN A 100 1.46 4.34 13.11
N LYS A 101 0.15 4.33 12.82
CA LYS A 101 -0.48 5.25 11.85
C LYS A 101 -1.16 6.40 12.60
N ARG A 102 -1.14 7.60 12.00
CA ARG A 102 -1.78 8.82 12.55
C ARG A 102 -3.22 8.59 12.97
N HIS A 103 -4.00 7.96 12.08
CA HIS A 103 -5.29 7.38 12.43
C HIS A 103 -5.05 5.92 12.75
N ARG A 104 -5.36 5.50 13.98
CA ARG A 104 -5.07 4.13 14.44
C ARG A 104 -6.15 3.12 14.08
N TYR A 105 -7.39 3.55 13.87
CA TYR A 105 -8.51 2.68 13.52
C TYR A 105 -9.02 2.97 12.12
N GLY A 106 -9.26 1.91 11.33
CA GLY A 106 -9.77 2.09 9.99
C GLY A 106 -9.85 0.82 9.15
N ILE A 107 -10.15 0.99 7.87
CA ILE A 107 -10.15 -0.09 6.87
C ILE A 107 -8.77 -0.13 6.22
N LYS A 108 -8.11 -1.28 6.29
CA LYS A 108 -6.78 -1.48 5.72
C LYS A 108 -6.87 -1.78 4.23
N LEU A 109 -6.05 -1.09 3.44
CA LEU A 109 -5.87 -1.30 2.01
C LEU A 109 -4.43 -1.75 1.73
N PHE A 110 -4.28 -2.73 0.86
CA PHE A 110 -3.03 -2.98 0.16
C PHE A 110 -3.06 -2.24 -1.17
N LYS A 111 -2.00 -1.53 -1.51
CA LYS A 111 -1.90 -0.74 -2.73
C LYS A 111 -0.64 -1.10 -3.49
N LEU A 112 -0.78 -1.21 -4.81
CA LEU A 112 0.31 -1.21 -5.76
C LEU A 112 0.40 0.18 -6.38
N CYS A 113 1.51 0.87 -6.11
CA CYS A 113 1.76 2.23 -6.54
C CYS A 113 2.91 2.28 -7.55
N CYS A 114 2.81 3.18 -8.52
CA CYS A 114 3.84 3.49 -9.50
C CYS A 114 4.58 4.77 -9.13
N LYS A 115 5.70 5.03 -9.82
CA LYS A 115 6.41 6.31 -9.75
C LYS A 115 5.44 7.48 -9.91
N GLY A 116 5.57 8.49 -9.04
CA GLY A 116 4.72 9.69 -9.06
C GLY A 116 3.42 9.60 -8.25
N GLY A 117 3.21 8.55 -7.45
CA GLY A 117 2.05 8.48 -6.55
C GLY A 117 0.83 7.74 -7.12
N TYR A 118 0.90 7.30 -8.38
CA TYR A 118 -0.24 6.67 -9.04
C TYR A 118 -0.57 5.30 -8.44
N THR A 119 -1.81 5.08 -8.02
CA THR A 119 -2.27 3.77 -7.54
C THR A 119 -2.82 2.95 -8.70
N TYR A 120 -2.11 1.90 -9.10
CA TYR A 120 -2.48 1.02 -10.21
C TYR A 120 -3.54 -0.01 -9.82
N LYS A 121 -3.39 -0.62 -8.64
CA LYS A 121 -4.33 -1.63 -8.12
C LYS A 121 -4.39 -1.55 -6.60
N LYS A 122 -5.57 -1.80 -6.04
CA LYS A 122 -5.78 -1.86 -4.60
C LYS A 122 -6.64 -3.04 -4.20
N HIS A 123 -6.41 -3.52 -2.99
CA HIS A 123 -7.16 -4.60 -2.37
C HIS A 123 -7.55 -4.22 -0.94
N VAL A 124 -8.84 -4.35 -0.62
CA VAL A 124 -9.34 -4.10 0.74
C VAL A 124 -9.12 -5.33 1.59
N TYR A 125 -8.45 -5.18 2.73
CA TYR A 125 -8.27 -6.28 3.66
C TYR A 125 -9.57 -6.52 4.43
N ALA A 126 -10.32 -7.56 4.04
CA ALA A 126 -11.59 -7.94 4.65
C ALA A 126 -11.46 -9.06 5.71
N GLY A 127 -10.23 -9.46 6.07
CA GLY A 127 -9.94 -10.50 7.05
C GLY A 127 -9.36 -11.77 6.44
N LYS A 128 -9.79 -12.93 6.95
CA LYS A 128 -9.31 -14.23 6.47
C LYS A 128 -10.03 -14.59 5.17
N ASP A 129 -9.27 -14.71 4.09
CA ASP A 129 -9.69 -15.46 2.90
C ASP A 129 -9.36 -16.92 3.17
N ASP A 130 -10.32 -17.82 2.96
CA ASP A 130 -10.27 -19.22 3.41
C ASP A 130 -9.31 -20.10 2.62
N VAL A 131 -8.71 -19.61 1.54
CA VAL A 131 -7.76 -20.36 0.71
C VAL A 131 -6.51 -19.52 0.46
N ARG A 132 -5.43 -19.79 1.21
CA ARG A 132 -4.12 -19.15 0.98
C ARG A 132 -3.01 -20.20 0.97
N THR A 133 -2.27 -20.24 -0.13
CA THR A 133 -0.97 -20.92 -0.19
C THR A 133 0.14 -19.93 0.19
N GLY A 134 0.80 -20.17 1.31
CA GLY A 134 1.89 -19.33 1.80
C GLY A 134 1.45 -18.22 2.77
N SER A 135 2.25 -17.17 2.89
CA SER A 135 1.95 -16.06 3.82
C SER A 135 0.94 -15.08 3.23
N LEU A 136 0.19 -14.36 4.07
CA LEU A 136 -0.70 -13.28 3.63
C LEU A 136 0.06 -12.23 2.79
N GLY A 137 1.27 -11.83 3.20
CA GLY A 137 2.08 -10.88 2.44
C GLY A 137 2.43 -11.39 1.03
N GLU A 138 2.76 -12.67 0.90
CA GLU A 138 3.03 -13.30 -0.40
C GLU A 138 1.78 -13.37 -1.29
N SER A 139 0.65 -13.79 -0.74
CA SER A 139 -0.63 -13.82 -1.47
C SER A 139 -1.03 -12.43 -1.97
N VAL A 140 -0.87 -11.39 -1.13
CA VAL A 140 -1.14 -10.01 -1.51
C VAL A 140 -0.21 -9.54 -2.63
N VAL A 141 1.09 -9.82 -2.53
CA VAL A 141 2.04 -9.43 -3.60
C VAL A 141 1.66 -10.07 -4.92
N LEU A 142 1.42 -11.39 -4.95
CA LEU A 142 1.08 -12.09 -6.18
C LEU A 142 -0.26 -11.63 -6.76
N SER A 143 -1.26 -11.37 -5.92
CA SER A 143 -2.57 -10.86 -6.35
C SER A 143 -2.50 -9.44 -6.90
N LEU A 144 -1.73 -8.55 -6.28
CA LEU A 144 -1.57 -7.18 -6.76
C LEU A 144 -0.72 -7.10 -8.03
N MET A 145 0.22 -8.02 -8.20
CA MET A 145 1.17 -8.06 -9.32
C MET A 145 0.70 -8.86 -10.53
N ASP A 146 -0.42 -9.57 -10.47
CA ASP A 146 -0.86 -10.56 -11.47
C ASP A 146 -0.64 -10.15 -12.95
N SER A 147 -1.04 -8.94 -13.32
CA SER A 147 -0.92 -8.36 -14.68
C SER A 147 0.45 -7.75 -15.02
N LEU A 148 1.35 -7.65 -14.03
CA LEU A 148 2.65 -6.99 -14.14
C LEU A 148 3.84 -7.94 -13.95
N LEU A 149 3.59 -9.21 -13.66
CA LEU A 149 4.62 -10.25 -13.60
C LEU A 149 5.22 -10.49 -15.00
N ASP A 150 6.38 -11.15 -15.01
CA ASP A 150 7.10 -11.61 -16.20
C ASP A 150 7.64 -10.52 -17.14
N GLN A 151 7.66 -9.27 -16.68
CA GLN A 151 7.98 -8.08 -17.49
C GLN A 151 9.26 -7.34 -17.06
N GLY A 152 10.12 -7.95 -16.24
CA GLY A 152 11.41 -7.37 -15.82
C GLY A 152 11.31 -6.21 -14.82
N ARG A 153 10.13 -6.00 -14.22
CA ARG A 153 9.90 -4.89 -13.27
C ARG A 153 10.60 -5.11 -11.93
N ARG A 154 10.88 -3.99 -11.25
CA ARG A 154 11.42 -3.94 -9.88
C ARG A 154 10.30 -3.58 -8.91
N LEU A 155 9.92 -4.55 -8.10
CA LEU A 155 8.97 -4.40 -7.02
C LEU A 155 9.69 -4.01 -5.72
N PHE A 156 9.29 -2.88 -5.16
CA PHE A 156 9.74 -2.38 -3.87
C PHE A 156 8.71 -2.70 -2.77
N THR A 157 9.15 -3.30 -1.66
CA THR A 157 8.26 -3.72 -0.57
C THR A 157 8.85 -3.43 0.80
N ASP A 158 8.00 -3.21 1.79
CA ASP A 158 8.43 -3.18 3.18
C ASP A 158 8.74 -4.57 3.74
N ASN A 159 9.16 -4.61 5.01
CA ASN A 159 9.43 -5.86 5.72
C ASN A 159 8.21 -6.79 5.80
N TYR A 160 6.96 -6.30 5.82
CA TYR A 160 5.78 -7.16 5.97
C TYR A 160 5.67 -8.16 4.81
N TYR A 161 5.93 -7.72 3.58
CA TYR A 161 5.88 -8.56 2.38
C TYR A 161 7.20 -9.27 2.07
N THR A 162 8.33 -8.69 2.45
CA THR A 162 9.64 -9.16 1.98
C THR A 162 10.06 -10.48 2.63
N SER A 163 10.32 -11.49 1.79
CA SER A 163 10.83 -12.79 2.23
C SER A 163 11.69 -13.45 1.16
N LEU A 164 12.65 -14.27 1.59
CA LEU A 164 13.53 -15.01 0.67
C LEU A 164 12.77 -15.94 -0.28
N PRO A 165 11.79 -16.75 0.17
CA PRO A 165 11.03 -17.61 -0.74
C PRO A 165 10.25 -16.85 -1.80
N LEU A 166 9.66 -15.70 -1.45
CA LEU A 166 8.92 -14.86 -2.39
C LEU A 166 9.87 -14.25 -3.43
N ALA A 167 11.03 -13.75 -3.02
CA ALA A 167 12.01 -13.21 -3.94
C ALA A 167 12.47 -14.26 -4.97
N GLU A 168 12.76 -15.48 -4.53
CA GLU A 168 13.12 -16.59 -5.44
C GLU A 168 11.98 -16.96 -6.40
N LYS A 169 10.72 -16.88 -5.94
CA LYS A 169 9.54 -17.11 -6.79
C LYS A 169 9.38 -16.01 -7.84
N LEU A 170 9.58 -14.75 -7.46
CA LEU A 170 9.48 -13.61 -8.38
C LEU A 170 10.60 -13.60 -9.42
N VAL A 171 11.82 -13.99 -9.06
CA VAL A 171 12.93 -14.14 -10.02
C VAL A 171 12.58 -15.15 -11.11
N LYS A 172 11.96 -16.29 -10.76
CA LYS A 172 11.46 -17.27 -11.76
C LYS A 172 10.38 -16.69 -12.67
N ARG A 173 9.65 -15.67 -12.21
CA ARG A 173 8.61 -14.94 -12.92
C ARG A 173 9.12 -13.61 -13.51
N LYS A 174 10.40 -13.56 -13.92
CA LYS A 174 11.12 -12.39 -14.47
C LYS A 174 10.76 -11.07 -13.77
N THR A 175 10.62 -11.10 -12.45
CA THR A 175 10.23 -9.96 -11.62
C THR A 175 11.20 -9.82 -10.49
N HIS A 176 11.75 -8.62 -10.32
CA HIS A 176 12.72 -8.34 -9.28
C HIS A 176 12.04 -7.85 -8.02
N MET A 177 12.56 -8.26 -6.86
CA MET A 177 12.14 -7.78 -5.54
C MET A 177 13.28 -7.03 -4.85
N ILE A 178 12.94 -5.89 -4.24
CA ILE A 178 13.81 -5.08 -3.38
C ILE A 178 13.01 -4.70 -2.14
N GLY A 179 13.53 -4.96 -0.95
CA GLY A 179 12.82 -4.59 0.26
C GLY A 179 13.64 -4.65 1.52
N THR A 180 13.14 -4.01 2.56
CA THR A 180 13.65 -4.21 3.92
C THR A 180 13.25 -5.61 4.40
N ILE A 181 14.10 -6.28 5.18
CA ILE A 181 13.80 -7.62 5.69
C ILE A 181 14.16 -7.75 7.17
N GLY A 182 13.24 -8.28 7.97
CA GLY A 182 13.44 -8.47 9.39
C GLY A 182 14.46 -9.56 9.68
N LYS A 183 15.34 -9.32 10.65
CA LYS A 183 16.39 -10.28 11.07
C LYS A 183 15.89 -11.68 11.42
N ASN A 184 14.63 -11.79 11.89
CA ASN A 184 14.00 -13.04 12.32
C ASN A 184 13.23 -13.75 11.18
N ARG A 185 13.32 -13.26 9.93
CA ARG A 185 12.67 -13.90 8.79
C ARG A 185 13.33 -15.27 8.53
N LYS A 186 12.50 -16.27 8.21
CA LYS A 186 12.94 -17.64 7.96
C LYS A 186 13.92 -17.71 6.78
N ARG A 187 14.86 -18.66 6.84
CA ARG A 187 15.83 -19.00 5.78
C ARG A 187 16.89 -17.93 5.46
N LEU A 188 17.01 -16.89 6.28
CA LEU A 188 18.14 -15.96 6.16
C LEU A 188 19.45 -16.61 6.63
N PRO A 189 20.60 -16.36 5.96
CA PRO A 189 21.87 -16.90 6.41
C PRO A 189 22.25 -16.38 7.80
N LYS A 190 22.62 -17.26 8.73
CA LYS A 190 23.05 -16.84 10.07
C LYS A 190 24.31 -15.96 10.01
N ALA A 191 25.22 -16.26 9.08
CA ALA A 191 26.44 -15.50 8.85
C ALA A 191 26.19 -14.01 8.55
N ILE A 192 25.02 -13.64 8.02
CA ILE A 192 24.67 -12.23 7.82
C ILE A 192 23.89 -11.66 9.02
N THR A 193 22.92 -12.39 9.57
CA THR A 193 22.03 -11.86 10.61
C THR A 193 22.75 -11.64 11.94
N THR A 194 23.68 -12.52 12.32
CA THR A 194 24.40 -12.45 13.61
C THR A 194 25.68 -11.61 13.56
N ARG A 195 26.19 -11.29 12.36
CA ARG A 195 27.47 -10.58 12.21
C ARG A 195 27.40 -9.17 12.82
N LYS A 196 28.34 -8.86 13.70
CA LYS A 196 28.52 -7.51 14.25
C LYS A 196 29.31 -6.68 13.24
N LEU A 197 28.84 -5.48 12.96
CA LEU A 197 29.44 -4.55 12.00
C LEU A 197 29.76 -3.24 12.71
N LYS A 198 30.89 -2.61 12.37
CA LYS A 198 31.16 -1.21 12.75
C LYS A 198 30.27 -0.28 11.92
N GLN A 199 29.96 0.91 12.44
CA GLN A 199 29.18 1.90 11.70
C GLN A 199 29.84 2.21 10.34
N GLY A 200 29.01 2.29 9.29
CA GLY A 200 29.45 2.44 7.91
C GLY A 200 29.80 1.14 7.18
N MET A 201 29.95 0.01 7.88
CA MET A 201 30.28 -1.28 7.25
C MET A 201 29.06 -1.97 6.64
N ILE A 202 29.33 -2.72 5.57
CA ILE A 202 28.36 -3.54 4.84
C ILE A 202 28.85 -4.98 4.86
N PHE A 203 27.93 -5.93 4.91
CA PHE A 203 28.18 -7.32 4.60
C PHE A 203 27.03 -7.87 3.79
N ALA A 204 27.31 -8.50 2.65
CA ALA A 204 26.31 -9.08 1.77
C ALA A 204 26.60 -10.55 1.47
N GLN A 205 25.56 -11.32 1.21
CA GLN A 205 25.65 -12.68 0.70
C GLN A 205 24.60 -12.88 -0.38
N GLN A 206 25.01 -13.46 -1.50
CA GLN A 206 24.12 -13.83 -2.59
C GLN A 206 23.95 -15.34 -2.62
N ASN A 207 22.71 -15.81 -2.77
CA ASN A 207 22.45 -17.23 -2.97
C ASN A 207 22.62 -17.61 -4.46
N ARG A 208 22.63 -18.92 -4.75
CA ARG A 208 22.74 -19.45 -6.13
C ARG A 208 21.60 -19.03 -7.07
N ARG A 209 20.53 -18.42 -6.54
CA ARG A 209 19.36 -17.94 -7.31
C ARG A 209 19.43 -16.43 -7.58
N GLY A 210 20.57 -15.79 -7.31
CA GLY A 210 20.76 -14.36 -7.55
C GLY A 210 20.08 -13.44 -6.53
N VAL A 211 19.65 -13.97 -5.39
CA VAL A 211 19.07 -13.16 -4.31
C VAL A 211 20.15 -12.76 -3.32
N THR A 212 20.40 -11.46 -3.23
CA THR A 212 21.33 -10.84 -2.30
C THR A 212 20.61 -10.44 -1.02
N VAL A 213 21.13 -10.87 0.12
CA VAL A 213 20.81 -10.30 1.44
C VAL A 213 21.98 -9.41 1.83
N LEU A 214 21.68 -8.18 2.25
CA LEU A 214 22.68 -7.19 2.63
C LEU A 214 22.37 -6.67 4.03
N LYS A 215 23.40 -6.61 4.87
CA LYS A 215 23.38 -5.97 6.19
C LYS A 215 24.27 -4.74 6.15
N TRP A 216 23.71 -3.60 6.51
CA TRP A 216 24.43 -2.34 6.62
C TRP A 216 24.26 -1.79 8.03
N ARG A 217 25.36 -1.33 8.65
CA ARG A 217 25.32 -0.66 9.94
C ARG A 217 25.35 0.84 9.75
N ASP A 218 24.17 1.47 9.86
CA ASP A 218 24.07 2.91 10.11
C ASP A 218 24.13 3.15 11.63
N ARG A 219 23.28 4.03 12.19
CA ARG A 219 23.02 4.08 13.64
C ARG A 219 22.48 2.74 14.19
N ARG A 220 21.77 1.99 13.35
CA ARG A 220 21.22 0.65 13.64
C ARG A 220 21.47 -0.28 12.45
N ASP A 221 21.32 -1.57 12.70
CA ASP A 221 21.39 -2.58 11.63
C ASP A 221 20.19 -2.41 10.69
N VAL A 222 20.48 -2.25 9.40
CA VAL A 222 19.52 -2.27 8.31
C VAL A 222 19.77 -3.55 7.51
N LEU A 223 18.75 -4.38 7.37
CA LEU A 223 18.79 -5.56 6.51
C LEU A 223 17.92 -5.32 5.28
N MET A 224 18.51 -5.55 4.11
CA MET A 224 17.89 -5.45 2.81
C MET A 224 17.93 -6.81 2.11
N LEU A 225 16.88 -7.10 1.35
CA LEU A 225 16.85 -8.18 0.38
C LEU A 225 16.71 -7.57 -1.00
N SER A 226 17.51 -8.01 -1.96
CA SER A 226 17.49 -7.53 -3.33
C SER A 226 17.82 -8.63 -4.32
N THR A 227 17.21 -8.55 -5.51
CA THR A 227 17.45 -9.46 -6.65
C THR A 227 18.13 -8.75 -7.81
N THR A 228 18.55 -7.50 -7.61
CA THR A 228 19.14 -6.61 -8.64
C THR A 228 20.39 -5.89 -8.16
N HIS A 229 20.69 -5.98 -6.87
CA HIS A 229 21.78 -5.24 -6.24
C HIS A 229 22.80 -6.19 -5.63
N ASP A 230 24.05 -5.77 -5.66
CA ASP A 230 25.20 -6.33 -4.95
C ASP A 230 25.47 -5.49 -3.68
N ASP A 231 26.73 -5.42 -3.25
CA ASP A 231 27.22 -4.60 -2.13
C ASP A 231 27.76 -3.22 -2.55
N SER A 232 27.47 -2.78 -3.78
CA SER A 232 27.87 -1.46 -4.28
C SER A 232 27.33 -0.30 -3.44
N ARG A 233 28.12 0.78 -3.42
CA ARG A 233 27.84 2.03 -2.69
C ARG A 233 27.65 3.19 -3.65
N VAL A 234 26.99 4.23 -3.16
CA VAL A 234 26.95 5.53 -3.84
C VAL A 234 27.94 6.46 -3.11
N GLY A 235 29.01 6.83 -3.82
CA GLY A 235 30.17 7.50 -3.24
C GLY A 235 30.81 6.69 -2.11
N GLN A 236 31.34 7.38 -1.09
CA GLN A 236 31.89 6.75 0.12
C GLN A 236 30.80 6.38 1.16
N GLY A 237 29.52 6.46 0.80
CA GLY A 237 28.40 6.47 1.76
C GLY A 237 27.53 5.21 1.80
N LYS A 238 26.21 5.46 1.77
CA LYS A 238 25.09 4.51 1.93
C LYS A 238 25.08 3.45 0.81
N PRO A 239 24.64 2.20 1.08
CA PRO A 239 24.50 1.18 0.03
C PRO A 239 23.52 1.61 -1.05
N LYS A 240 23.82 1.32 -2.32
CA LYS A 240 22.96 1.68 -3.47
C LYS A 240 21.54 1.12 -3.32
N VAL A 241 21.41 -0.12 -2.82
CA VAL A 241 20.10 -0.74 -2.54
C VAL A 241 19.24 0.06 -1.56
N VAL A 242 19.86 0.72 -0.57
CA VAL A 242 19.13 1.53 0.41
C VAL A 242 18.71 2.86 -0.22
N GLU A 243 19.53 3.43 -1.09
CA GLU A 243 19.17 4.66 -1.82
C GLU A 243 18.01 4.42 -2.79
N ASP A 244 18.10 3.40 -3.65
CA ASP A 244 17.04 3.04 -4.60
C ASP A 244 15.73 2.73 -3.85
N TYR A 245 15.82 2.02 -2.72
CA TYR A 245 14.67 1.76 -1.87
C TYR A 245 14.02 3.05 -1.33
N ASN A 246 14.81 3.99 -0.82
CA ASN A 246 14.27 5.25 -0.30
C ASN A 246 13.60 6.08 -1.41
N LYS A 247 14.17 6.10 -2.62
CA LYS A 247 13.56 6.77 -3.78
C LYS A 247 12.21 6.15 -4.14
N ALA A 248 12.11 4.82 -4.15
CA ALA A 248 10.87 4.12 -4.46
C ALA A 248 9.79 4.30 -3.38
N LYS A 249 10.16 4.48 -2.10
CA LYS A 249 9.20 4.73 -1.02
C LYS A 249 8.45 6.05 -1.16
N LEU A 250 9.02 7.03 -1.85
CA LEU A 250 8.33 8.29 -2.20
C LEU A 250 7.11 8.07 -3.11
N PHE A 251 6.96 6.91 -3.75
CA PHE A 251 5.80 6.61 -4.61
C PHE A 251 4.51 6.43 -3.82
N VAL A 252 4.62 6.19 -2.51
CA VAL A 252 3.47 6.02 -1.61
C VAL A 252 3.36 7.22 -0.67
N ASP A 253 4.51 7.76 -0.25
CA ASP A 253 4.63 8.87 0.69
C ASP A 253 4.41 10.25 0.05
N THR A 254 4.22 10.35 -1.27
CA THR A 254 3.64 11.57 -1.84
C THR A 254 2.32 11.82 -1.10
N PRO A 255 2.16 12.98 -0.43
CA PRO A 255 0.92 13.33 0.21
C PRO A 255 -0.11 13.57 -0.90
N ILE A 256 -0.68 12.49 -1.42
CA ILE A 256 -2.07 12.51 -1.80
C ILE A 256 -2.77 12.57 -0.45
N GLU A 257 -2.79 13.77 0.14
CA GLU A 257 -3.82 14.15 1.08
C GLU A 257 -5.13 13.90 0.33
N TRP A 258 -5.68 12.69 0.42
CA TRP A 258 -7.11 12.52 0.37
C TRP A 258 -7.58 12.83 1.78
N PRO A 259 -8.04 14.06 2.02
CA PRO A 259 -8.49 14.45 3.34
C PRO A 259 -9.91 13.94 3.62
N LEU A 260 -10.46 13.14 2.72
CA LEU A 260 -11.88 12.82 2.59
C LEU A 260 -12.43 11.86 3.65
N LEU A 261 -11.64 11.48 4.66
CA LEU A 261 -12.08 10.53 5.68
C LEU A 261 -11.83 11.03 7.11
N ARG A 262 -11.61 12.34 7.30
CA ARG A 262 -11.32 12.82 8.66
C ARG A 262 -12.51 12.72 9.61
N HIS A 263 -13.77 12.78 9.17
CA HIS A 263 -14.90 12.70 10.09
C HIS A 263 -16.15 12.11 9.42
N PHE A 264 -16.30 10.79 9.55
CA PHE A 264 -17.60 10.13 9.77
C PHE A 264 -17.46 9.28 11.04
#